data_AF-A0A428Y2X2-F1
#
_entry.id   AF-A0A428Y2X2-F1
#
_cell.length_a   1.000
_cell.length_b   1.000
_cell.length_c   1.000
_cell.angle_alpha   90.00
_cell.angle_beta   90.00
_cell.angle_gamma   90.00
#
_symmetry.space_group_name_H-M   'P 1'
#
loop_
_entity.id
_entity.type
_entity.pdbx_description
1 polymer ?
#
loop_
_entity_poly.entity_id
_entity_poly.type
_entity_poly.pdbx_seq_one_letter_code
_entity_poly.pdbx_strand_id
1 'polypeptide(L)'
;MACAAGMAGLIKTALVLHHQTIPPQANLAEPNPLLQLDSSGFTIYRGAHRPDAGIKAASVTSLGMGGTNAHMILTAAPARPIHRPEPADTAYLLPVSARTSRDLRAMTANLRRHLLTHDVRIDDLAYTLTHGRTRFPVSATVRARTIDEAVVALDHLQQATDQPDHVVARDDFAPAVKIALPGHPLHRKRHWVDAPRQAATQPSRRDAPAGALLDEVVTVFRDHLGIDDLGPDDDFTAAGGSSMTAMEIVDTISQRLGAVISLSRFLKLGTPRRVTGEIRTWPGGNLVDPTIVRLRDGTPGQEIFFIYPVNGTVFCYHKMAPLFTFGKPVYAVSYPFNEPDPPRTVPEMAARCIADIRSVAPHGPYRLAGYSMGGNLAVEMAAQLADEGERVTDIVMIDAVPAEAYPPQPVPVDYRRAACVTMSYFLGLPVPGNLDSLSTVDDVIAVLRRPTWTTRTQQIIRQCVESLVANAMEISVSSPGRPIDADITVLSAAEQSNPAYDVVGIRSLPPESWQRHTTGTITSVVVPGNHYTLYTEHFDDIVGAFNQVYGD
;
A
#
# COMPACT_ATOMS: atom_id res chain seq x y z
N MET A 1 17.57 3.41 -12.92
CA MET A 1 18.30 2.12 -12.77
C MET A 1 18.73 1.79 -11.34
N ALA A 2 18.64 2.69 -10.34
CA ALA A 2 19.16 2.42 -8.99
C ALA A 2 18.26 1.50 -8.12
N CYS A 3 16.95 1.42 -8.36
CA CYS A 3 16.02 0.71 -7.45
C CYS A 3 16.24 -0.82 -7.34
N ALA A 4 16.99 -1.44 -8.25
CA ALA A 4 17.20 -2.89 -8.25
C ALA A 4 18.61 -3.34 -7.81
N ALA A 5 19.58 -2.43 -7.65
CA ALA A 5 20.97 -2.79 -7.35
C ALA A 5 21.12 -3.41 -5.94
N GLY A 6 20.43 -2.85 -4.94
CA GLY A 6 20.38 -3.40 -3.60
C GLY A 6 19.74 -4.79 -3.55
N MET A 7 18.64 -5.00 -4.27
CA MET A 7 17.99 -6.31 -4.39
C MET A 7 18.89 -7.33 -5.11
N ALA A 8 19.57 -6.94 -6.18
CA ALA A 8 20.52 -7.80 -6.87
C ALA A 8 21.70 -8.18 -5.96
N GLY A 9 22.22 -7.23 -5.18
CA GLY A 9 23.26 -7.46 -4.17
C GLY A 9 22.80 -8.42 -3.06
N LEU A 10 21.55 -8.27 -2.61
CA LEU A 10 20.92 -9.17 -1.64
C LEU A 10 20.79 -10.59 -2.17
N ILE A 11 20.22 -10.75 -3.37
CA ILE A 11 20.06 -12.05 -4.01
C ILE A 11 21.42 -12.73 -4.22
N LYS A 12 22.40 -11.98 -4.75
CA LYS A 12 23.79 -12.48 -4.90
C LYS A 12 24.34 -12.96 -3.56
N THR A 13 24.18 -12.19 -2.51
CA THR A 13 24.73 -12.52 -1.18
C THR A 13 24.07 -13.73 -0.56
N ALA A 14 22.74 -13.85 -0.67
CA ALA A 14 22.01 -15.04 -0.26
C ALA A 14 22.50 -16.29 -1.01
N LEU A 15 22.73 -16.19 -2.33
CA LEU A 15 23.28 -17.28 -3.13
C LEU A 15 24.73 -17.61 -2.78
N VAL A 16 25.56 -16.62 -2.45
CA VAL A 16 26.94 -16.82 -1.97
C VAL A 16 26.94 -17.63 -0.68
N LEU A 17 26.09 -17.27 0.29
CA LEU A 17 25.95 -18.00 1.55
C LEU A 17 25.37 -19.40 1.33
N HIS A 18 24.43 -19.57 0.40
CA HIS A 18 23.85 -20.88 0.11
C HIS A 18 24.83 -21.82 -0.61
N HIS A 19 25.53 -21.34 -1.64
CA HIS A 19 26.47 -22.15 -2.42
C HIS A 19 27.90 -22.16 -1.86
N GLN A 20 28.15 -21.38 -0.80
CA GLN A 20 29.46 -21.24 -0.16
C GLN A 20 30.56 -20.84 -1.16
N THR A 21 30.20 -20.02 -2.16
CA THR A 21 31.08 -19.66 -3.27
C THR A 21 30.91 -18.19 -3.61
N ILE A 22 32.02 -17.44 -3.65
CA ILE A 22 32.09 -16.04 -4.06
C ILE A 22 32.29 -16.00 -5.58
N PRO A 23 31.32 -15.51 -6.37
CA PRO A 23 31.46 -15.39 -7.82
C PRO A 23 32.34 -14.19 -8.18
N PRO A 24 32.98 -14.20 -9.37
CA PRO A 24 33.77 -13.06 -9.83
C PRO A 24 32.90 -11.80 -10.02
N GLN A 25 33.52 -10.63 -9.93
CA GLN A 25 32.85 -9.37 -10.29
C GLN A 25 32.72 -9.28 -11.82
N ALA A 26 31.49 -9.14 -12.32
CA ALA A 26 31.23 -9.02 -13.74
C ALA A 26 31.91 -7.75 -14.30
N ASN A 27 32.56 -7.88 -15.47
CA ASN A 27 33.25 -6.80 -16.18
C ASN A 27 34.43 -6.15 -15.45
N LEU A 28 34.97 -6.79 -14.39
CA LEU A 28 36.17 -6.30 -13.73
C LEU A 28 37.43 -6.94 -14.34
N ALA A 29 38.21 -6.15 -15.08
CA ALA A 29 39.51 -6.57 -15.62
C ALA A 29 40.66 -6.29 -14.63
N GLU A 30 40.86 -5.02 -14.28
CA GLU A 30 41.91 -4.54 -13.38
C GLU A 30 41.27 -3.68 -12.27
N PRO A 31 41.55 -3.93 -10.98
CA PRO A 31 41.08 -3.09 -9.87
C PRO A 31 41.68 -1.68 -9.94
N ASN A 32 40.96 -0.68 -9.44
CA ASN A 32 41.49 0.69 -9.35
C ASN A 32 42.73 0.72 -8.41
N PRO A 33 43.93 1.14 -8.89
CA PRO A 33 45.14 1.19 -8.08
C PRO A 33 45.02 2.04 -6.81
N LEU A 34 44.11 3.04 -6.80
CA LEU A 34 43.84 3.88 -5.63
C LEU A 34 43.24 3.13 -4.43
N LEU A 35 42.74 1.91 -4.64
CA LEU A 35 42.19 1.08 -3.56
C LEU A 35 43.28 0.47 -2.66
N GLN A 36 44.55 0.47 -3.09
CA GLN A 36 45.70 -0.05 -2.33
C GLN A 36 45.42 -1.44 -1.71
N LEU A 37 44.88 -2.36 -2.53
CA LEU A 37 44.36 -3.64 -2.03
C LEU A 37 45.42 -4.47 -1.28
N ASP A 38 46.67 -4.43 -1.73
CA ASP A 38 47.80 -5.17 -1.15
C ASP A 38 48.05 -4.83 0.32
N SER A 39 47.75 -3.60 0.75
CA SER A 39 47.88 -3.14 2.14
C SER A 39 46.56 -3.11 2.91
N SER A 40 45.44 -3.41 2.26
CA SER A 40 44.09 -3.19 2.81
C SER A 40 43.51 -4.37 3.58
N GLY A 41 44.03 -5.59 3.37
CA GLY A 41 43.41 -6.83 3.85
C GLY A 41 42.14 -7.23 3.10
N PHE A 42 41.67 -6.44 2.13
CA PHE A 42 40.53 -6.76 1.27
C PHE A 42 40.97 -7.39 -0.05
N THR A 43 40.25 -8.43 -0.48
CA THR A 43 40.49 -9.12 -1.75
C THR A 43 39.29 -9.00 -2.68
N ILE A 44 39.52 -8.60 -3.93
CA ILE A 44 38.51 -8.66 -4.98
C ILE A 44 38.76 -9.90 -5.85
N TYR A 45 37.87 -10.87 -5.78
CA TYR A 45 38.00 -12.13 -6.52
C TYR A 45 37.69 -11.96 -8.02
N ARG A 46 38.67 -12.29 -8.86
CA ARG A 46 38.55 -12.31 -10.32
C ARG A 46 38.05 -13.64 -10.88
N GLY A 47 38.05 -14.69 -10.07
CA GLY A 47 37.48 -16.02 -10.36
C GLY A 47 36.51 -16.45 -9.26
N ALA A 48 35.81 -17.57 -9.48
CA ALA A 48 35.00 -18.18 -8.43
C ALA A 48 35.91 -18.66 -7.29
N HIS A 49 35.60 -18.27 -6.06
CA HIS A 49 36.40 -18.61 -4.89
C HIS A 49 35.54 -19.24 -3.80
N ARG A 50 36.04 -20.33 -3.22
CA ARG A 50 35.37 -21.07 -2.14
C ARG A 50 36.31 -21.14 -0.94
N PRO A 51 36.08 -20.35 0.13
CA PRO A 51 36.92 -20.39 1.32
C PRO A 51 36.83 -21.75 2.03
N ASP A 52 37.97 -22.28 2.47
CA ASP A 52 38.04 -23.59 3.15
C ASP A 52 37.23 -23.62 4.46
N ALA A 53 37.22 -22.51 5.20
CA ALA A 53 36.48 -22.36 6.45
C ALA A 53 34.96 -22.12 6.25
N GLY A 54 34.50 -22.02 5.00
CA GLY A 54 33.14 -21.61 4.65
C GLY A 54 32.86 -20.13 4.89
N ILE A 55 31.77 -19.66 4.29
CA ILE A 55 31.28 -18.29 4.39
C ILE A 55 30.19 -18.26 5.47
N LYS A 56 30.52 -17.66 6.62
CA LYS A 56 29.62 -17.58 7.79
C LYS A 56 28.63 -16.43 7.69
N ALA A 57 29.12 -15.29 7.19
CA ALA A 57 28.36 -14.07 7.04
C ALA A 57 28.83 -13.28 5.83
N ALA A 58 27.94 -12.47 5.28
CA ALA A 58 28.26 -11.56 4.19
C ALA A 58 27.37 -10.32 4.29
N SER A 59 27.95 -9.15 4.04
CA SER A 59 27.24 -7.88 4.11
C SER A 59 26.83 -7.37 2.73
N VAL A 60 25.65 -6.75 2.66
CA VAL A 60 25.17 -6.02 1.49
C VAL A 60 25.08 -4.56 1.87
N THR A 61 25.81 -3.72 1.15
CA THR A 61 25.71 -2.26 1.26
C THR A 61 25.06 -1.74 -0.02
N SER A 62 23.89 -1.14 0.10
CA SER A 62 23.20 -0.45 -0.97
C SER A 62 23.27 1.05 -0.70
N LEU A 63 24.04 1.75 -1.53
CA LEU A 63 24.16 3.21 -1.48
C LEU A 63 23.35 3.79 -2.63
N GLY A 64 22.20 4.39 -2.29
CA GLY A 64 21.35 5.04 -3.27
C GLY A 64 21.87 6.43 -3.61
N MET A 65 21.88 6.79 -4.89
CA MET A 65 22.17 8.17 -5.34
C MET A 65 21.23 9.22 -4.69
N GLY A 66 20.06 8.80 -4.19
CA GLY A 66 19.09 9.65 -3.48
C GLY A 66 19.24 9.69 -1.94
N GLY A 67 20.34 9.17 -1.38
CA GLY A 67 20.63 9.26 0.06
C GLY A 67 20.00 8.17 0.94
N THR A 68 19.05 7.38 0.42
CA THR A 68 18.56 6.18 1.09
C THR A 68 19.61 5.07 1.01
N ASN A 69 20.31 4.86 2.12
CA ASN A 69 21.33 3.85 2.27
C ASN A 69 20.81 2.72 3.14
N ALA A 70 21.06 1.48 2.73
CA ALA A 70 20.76 0.30 3.53
C ALA A 70 22.00 -0.57 3.64
N HIS A 71 22.29 -1.01 4.85
CA HIS A 71 23.35 -1.97 5.12
C HIS A 71 22.74 -3.15 5.88
N MET A 72 23.05 -4.36 5.43
CA MET A 72 22.58 -5.59 6.06
C MET A 72 23.70 -6.60 6.14
N ILE A 73 23.71 -7.38 7.21
CA ILE A 73 24.58 -8.55 7.36
C ILE A 73 23.69 -9.78 7.31
N LEU A 74 23.99 -10.67 6.36
CA LEU A 74 23.33 -11.96 6.24
C LEU A 74 24.23 -13.04 6.83
N THR A 75 23.64 -13.98 7.56
CA THR A 75 24.30 -15.18 8.08
C THR A 75 23.74 -16.42 7.40
N ALA A 76 24.57 -17.45 7.25
CA ALA A 76 24.10 -18.73 6.74
C ALA A 76 23.08 -19.34 7.73
N ALA A 77 21.94 -19.83 7.22
CA ALA A 77 20.95 -20.50 8.05
C ALA A 77 21.56 -21.79 8.67
N PRO A 78 21.21 -22.13 9.92
CA PRO A 78 21.69 -23.36 10.54
C PRO A 78 21.20 -24.58 9.74
N ALA A 79 22.08 -25.58 9.59
CA ALA A 79 21.70 -26.84 8.96
C ALA A 79 20.60 -27.52 9.78
N ARG A 80 19.40 -27.65 9.20
CA ARG A 80 18.30 -28.37 9.84
C ARG A 80 18.39 -29.84 9.42
N PRO A 81 18.47 -30.79 10.37
CA PRO A 81 18.46 -32.21 10.03
C PRO A 81 17.15 -32.55 9.31
N ILE A 82 17.26 -33.10 8.09
CA ILE A 82 16.10 -33.60 7.36
C ILE A 82 15.83 -35.00 7.90
N HIS A 83 14.80 -35.13 8.75
CA HIS A 83 14.32 -36.44 9.16
C HIS A 83 13.34 -36.96 8.11
N ARG A 84 13.65 -38.07 7.43
CA ARG A 84 12.69 -38.74 6.55
C ARG A 84 11.59 -39.34 7.43
N PRO A 85 10.34 -38.86 7.33
CA PRO A 85 9.27 -39.50 8.05
C PRO A 85 9.13 -40.95 7.56
N GLU A 86 8.91 -41.89 8.49
CA GLU A 86 8.41 -43.23 8.15
C GLU A 86 7.12 -43.09 7.32
N PRO A 87 6.81 -44.05 6.43
CA PRO A 87 5.61 -43.99 5.60
C PRO A 87 4.38 -43.71 6.48
N ALA A 88 3.74 -42.57 6.27
CA ALA A 88 2.54 -42.24 7.02
C ALA A 88 1.42 -43.23 6.64
N ASP A 89 0.59 -43.63 7.61
CA ASP A 89 -0.59 -44.48 7.38
C ASP A 89 -1.59 -43.84 6.38
N THR A 90 -1.47 -42.52 6.14
CA THR A 90 -2.33 -41.73 5.26
C THR A 90 -1.50 -40.98 4.22
N ALA A 91 -1.98 -40.93 2.97
CA ALA A 91 -1.27 -40.26 1.87
C ALA A 91 -1.52 -38.75 1.84
N TYR A 92 -0.52 -38.00 1.34
CA TYR A 92 -0.60 -36.57 1.07
C TYR A 92 -1.08 -36.30 -0.36
N LEU A 93 -1.80 -35.18 -0.54
CA LEU A 93 -2.12 -34.63 -1.86
C LEU A 93 -1.08 -33.59 -2.25
N LEU A 94 -0.55 -33.74 -3.45
CA LEU A 94 0.47 -32.88 -4.02
C LEU A 94 -0.14 -32.17 -5.24
N PRO A 95 -0.75 -30.99 -5.04
CA PRO A 95 -1.35 -30.24 -6.14
C PRO A 95 -0.25 -29.61 -7.01
N VAL A 96 -0.38 -29.76 -8.32
CA VAL A 96 0.42 -29.07 -9.33
C VAL A 96 -0.52 -28.31 -10.26
N SER A 97 -0.22 -27.04 -10.52
CA SER A 97 -1.02 -26.23 -11.43
C SER A 97 -0.16 -25.31 -12.28
N ALA A 98 -0.66 -24.99 -13.47
CA ALA A 98 -0.03 -24.09 -14.42
C ALA A 98 -1.08 -23.39 -15.31
N ARG A 99 -0.63 -22.40 -16.09
CA ARG A 99 -1.53 -21.65 -16.99
C ARG A 99 -1.95 -22.43 -18.24
N THR A 100 -1.15 -23.41 -18.65
CA THR A 100 -1.40 -24.23 -19.85
C THR A 100 -1.02 -25.68 -19.59
N SER A 101 -1.57 -26.64 -20.35
CA SER A 101 -1.21 -28.06 -20.25
C SER A 101 0.26 -28.33 -20.58
N ARG A 102 0.87 -27.51 -21.45
CA ARG A 102 2.31 -27.57 -21.73
C ARG A 102 3.13 -27.18 -20.51
N ASP A 103 2.75 -26.10 -19.83
CA ASP A 103 3.44 -25.62 -18.64
C ASP A 103 3.24 -26.58 -17.46
N LEU A 104 2.08 -27.22 -17.35
CA LEU A 104 1.83 -28.25 -16.35
C LEU A 104 2.82 -29.41 -16.53
N ARG A 105 2.98 -29.94 -17.75
CA ARG A 105 3.96 -31.02 -18.04
C ARG A 105 5.39 -30.61 -17.70
N ALA A 106 5.79 -29.39 -18.04
CA ALA A 106 7.13 -28.89 -17.73
C ALA A 106 7.35 -28.68 -16.22
N MET A 107 6.32 -28.23 -15.49
CA MET A 107 6.36 -28.08 -14.04
C MET A 107 6.49 -29.46 -13.35
N THR A 108 5.67 -30.43 -13.76
CA THR A 108 5.74 -31.83 -13.29
C THR A 108 7.14 -32.42 -13.54
N ALA A 109 7.74 -32.18 -14.70
CA ALA A 109 9.11 -32.62 -15.01
C ALA A 109 10.19 -31.98 -14.15
N ASN A 110 10.08 -30.68 -13.89
CA ASN A 110 11.02 -29.98 -13.02
C ASN A 110 10.89 -30.45 -11.57
N LEU A 111 9.65 -30.61 -11.09
CA LEU A 111 9.38 -31.09 -9.74
C LEU A 111 9.92 -32.51 -9.55
N ARG A 112 9.63 -33.43 -10.47
CA ARG A 112 10.19 -34.79 -10.45
C ARG A 112 11.71 -34.78 -10.40
N ARG A 113 12.37 -34.01 -11.28
CA ARG A 113 13.84 -33.91 -11.30
C ARG A 113 14.38 -33.40 -9.97
N HIS A 114 13.69 -32.45 -9.35
CA HIS A 114 14.09 -31.91 -8.05
C HIS A 114 14.00 -32.97 -6.95
N LEU A 115 12.90 -33.72 -6.87
CA LEU A 115 12.74 -34.80 -5.90
C LEU A 115 13.78 -35.92 -6.06
N LEU A 116 14.27 -36.15 -7.27
CA LEU A 116 15.35 -37.12 -7.54
C LEU A 116 16.75 -36.62 -7.15
N THR A 117 16.93 -35.31 -6.96
CA THR A 117 18.26 -34.69 -6.79
C THR A 117 18.44 -33.99 -5.45
N HIS A 118 17.37 -33.87 -4.65
CA HIS A 118 17.36 -33.19 -3.37
C HIS A 118 16.67 -34.06 -2.33
N ASP A 119 17.18 -34.04 -1.10
CA ASP A 119 16.53 -34.71 0.03
C ASP A 119 15.40 -33.81 0.53
N VAL A 120 14.16 -34.31 0.47
CA VAL A 120 12.94 -33.54 0.73
C VAL A 120 12.00 -34.38 1.60
N ARG A 121 11.35 -33.77 2.60
CA ARG A 121 10.26 -34.43 3.32
C ARG A 121 8.94 -34.25 2.59
N ILE A 122 8.11 -35.29 2.63
CA ILE A 122 6.84 -35.27 1.88
C ILE A 122 5.81 -34.30 2.47
N ASP A 123 5.81 -34.08 3.78
CA ASP A 123 4.95 -33.12 4.46
C ASP A 123 5.32 -31.67 4.12
N ASP A 124 6.62 -31.33 4.09
CA ASP A 124 7.14 -30.04 3.61
C ASP A 124 6.77 -29.79 2.14
N LEU A 125 6.87 -30.84 1.31
CA LEU A 125 6.48 -30.81 -0.10
C LEU A 125 4.98 -30.53 -0.25
N ALA A 126 4.14 -31.29 0.44
CA ALA A 126 2.68 -31.14 0.42
C ALA A 126 2.26 -29.75 0.91
N TYR A 127 2.78 -29.30 2.04
CA TYR A 127 2.53 -27.98 2.59
C TYR A 127 2.91 -26.86 1.60
N THR A 128 4.09 -26.97 1.00
CA THR A 128 4.61 -25.97 0.05
C THR A 128 3.77 -25.91 -1.23
N LEU A 129 3.32 -27.05 -1.76
CA LEU A 129 2.48 -27.11 -2.95
C LEU A 129 1.06 -26.58 -2.68
N THR A 130 0.53 -26.79 -1.48
CA THR A 130 -0.84 -26.37 -1.10
C THR A 130 -0.94 -24.90 -0.72
N HIS A 131 0.01 -24.38 0.07
CA HIS A 131 -0.02 -23.03 0.67
C HIS A 131 1.02 -22.07 0.07
N GLY A 132 2.12 -22.61 -0.46
CA GLY A 132 3.28 -21.82 -0.89
C GLY A 132 3.27 -21.42 -2.36
N ARG A 133 2.31 -21.89 -3.15
CA ARG A 133 2.26 -21.74 -4.61
C ARG A 133 0.95 -21.13 -5.09
N THR A 134 1.05 -20.22 -6.06
CA THR A 134 -0.10 -19.69 -6.79
C THR A 134 -0.81 -20.81 -7.55
N ARG A 135 -2.14 -20.86 -7.43
CA ARG A 135 -3.00 -21.82 -8.14
C ARG A 135 -3.38 -21.27 -9.52
N PHE A 136 -3.35 -22.13 -10.54
CA PHE A 136 -3.70 -21.79 -11.93
C PHE A 136 -4.79 -22.73 -12.49
N PRO A 137 -5.47 -22.34 -13.59
CA PRO A 137 -6.63 -23.07 -14.10
C PRO A 137 -6.36 -24.50 -14.60
N VAL A 138 -5.15 -24.80 -15.08
CA VAL A 138 -4.78 -26.17 -15.48
C VAL A 138 -4.09 -26.83 -14.31
N SER A 139 -4.76 -27.77 -13.64
CA SER A 139 -4.26 -28.41 -12.43
C SER A 139 -4.38 -29.93 -12.49
N ALA A 140 -3.54 -30.58 -11.70
CA ALA A 140 -3.60 -32.00 -11.39
C ALA A 140 -3.12 -32.21 -9.96
N THR A 141 -3.58 -33.29 -9.33
CA THR A 141 -3.18 -33.63 -7.97
C THR A 141 -2.71 -35.06 -7.95
N VAL A 142 -1.53 -35.30 -7.37
CA VAL A 142 -1.01 -36.66 -7.17
C VAL A 142 -1.04 -37.03 -5.69
N ARG A 143 -1.26 -38.32 -5.42
CA ARG A 143 -1.34 -38.86 -4.06
C ARG A 143 -0.07 -39.66 -3.76
N ALA A 144 0.59 -39.39 -2.65
CA ALA A 144 1.80 -40.11 -2.23
C ALA A 144 1.99 -40.12 -0.70
N ARG A 145 2.51 -41.21 -0.16
CA ARG A 145 2.95 -41.34 1.25
C ARG A 145 4.45 -41.15 1.41
N THR A 146 5.23 -41.36 0.34
CA THR A 146 6.68 -41.20 0.32
C THR A 146 7.13 -40.42 -0.90
N ILE A 147 8.36 -39.90 -0.88
CA ILE A 147 8.95 -39.21 -2.05
C ILE A 147 9.05 -40.15 -3.25
N ASP A 148 9.35 -41.43 -3.04
CA ASP A 148 9.41 -42.42 -4.11
C ASP A 148 8.03 -42.64 -4.76
N GLU A 149 6.97 -42.74 -3.96
CA GLU A 149 5.59 -42.77 -4.47
C GLU A 149 5.24 -41.48 -5.24
N ALA A 150 5.70 -40.32 -4.76
CA ALA A 150 5.48 -39.04 -5.43
C ALA A 150 6.18 -38.98 -6.78
N VAL A 151 7.43 -39.47 -6.88
CA VAL A 151 8.17 -39.54 -8.14
C VAL A 151 7.45 -40.43 -9.17
N VAL A 152 6.98 -41.61 -8.75
CA VAL A 152 6.22 -42.53 -9.61
C VAL A 152 4.90 -41.91 -10.06
N ALA A 153 4.16 -41.27 -9.15
CA ALA A 153 2.89 -40.63 -9.49
C ALA A 153 3.07 -39.44 -10.45
N LEU A 154 4.15 -38.67 -10.30
CA LEU A 154 4.51 -37.59 -11.23
C LEU A 154 4.92 -38.15 -12.61
N ASP A 155 5.56 -39.32 -12.68
CA ASP A 155 5.86 -40.02 -13.94
C ASP A 155 4.59 -40.44 -14.69
N HIS A 156 3.60 -40.99 -13.98
CA HIS A 156 2.30 -41.31 -14.58
C HIS A 156 1.56 -40.04 -15.06
N LEU A 157 1.62 -38.94 -14.30
CA LEU A 157 1.03 -37.66 -14.70
C LEU A 157 1.69 -37.07 -15.96
N GLN A 158 2.95 -37.39 -16.25
CA GLN A 158 3.60 -36.99 -17.50
C GLN A 158 3.11 -37.77 -18.72
N GLN A 159 2.63 -39.00 -18.51
CA GLN A 159 2.24 -39.94 -19.56
C GLN A 159 0.73 -39.90 -19.87
N ALA A 160 -0.10 -39.50 -18.91
CA ALA A 160 -1.55 -39.36 -19.10
C ALA A 160 -1.94 -38.03 -19.77
N THR A 161 -2.83 -38.07 -20.78
CA THR A 161 -3.27 -36.88 -21.54
C THR A 161 -4.68 -36.40 -21.22
N ASP A 162 -5.45 -37.11 -20.39
CA ASP A 162 -6.84 -36.75 -20.06
C ASP A 162 -7.09 -36.62 -18.55
N GLN A 163 -8.10 -35.79 -18.23
CA GLN A 163 -8.40 -35.19 -16.92
C GLN A 163 -8.42 -36.18 -15.74
N PRO A 164 -7.83 -35.80 -14.57
CA PRO A 164 -8.03 -36.57 -13.35
C PRO A 164 -9.19 -36.03 -12.50
N ASP A 165 -9.97 -36.98 -11.98
CA ASP A 165 -11.06 -36.83 -11.04
C ASP A 165 -10.67 -36.11 -9.74
N HIS A 166 -11.66 -35.43 -9.16
CA HIS A 166 -11.58 -34.80 -7.84
C HIS A 166 -11.44 -35.84 -6.72
N VAL A 167 -10.45 -35.65 -5.84
CA VAL A 167 -10.28 -36.44 -4.60
C VAL A 167 -9.99 -35.50 -3.42
N VAL A 168 -10.65 -35.75 -2.29
CA VAL A 168 -10.52 -35.02 -1.02
C VAL A 168 -9.42 -35.63 -0.16
N ALA A 169 -8.55 -34.83 0.47
CA ALA A 169 -7.68 -35.27 1.56
C ALA A 169 -7.24 -34.14 2.51
N ARG A 170 -6.57 -34.56 3.61
CA ARG A 170 -6.20 -33.85 4.84
C ARG A 170 -5.58 -32.45 4.71
N ASP A 171 -5.96 -31.59 5.65
CA ASP A 171 -5.45 -30.23 5.89
C ASP A 171 -4.56 -30.09 7.16
N ASP A 172 -4.08 -31.20 7.74
CA ASP A 172 -3.21 -31.15 8.93
C ASP A 172 -1.73 -31.22 8.53
N PHE A 173 -1.03 -30.09 8.68
CA PHE A 173 0.35 -29.87 8.25
C PHE A 173 1.32 -29.60 9.41
N ALA A 174 0.97 -29.83 10.67
CA ALA A 174 1.95 -29.72 11.75
C ALA A 174 2.93 -30.93 11.66
N PRO A 175 4.27 -30.79 11.50
CA PRO A 175 5.17 -29.63 11.67
C PRO A 175 5.85 -29.11 10.37
N ALA A 176 5.18 -29.19 9.22
CA ALA A 176 5.74 -28.90 7.91
C ALA A 176 6.22 -27.45 7.76
N VAL A 177 7.27 -27.24 6.97
CA VAL A 177 7.82 -25.94 6.61
C VAL A 177 7.88 -25.73 5.11
N LYS A 178 7.86 -24.45 4.72
CA LYS A 178 7.99 -24.06 3.31
C LYS A 178 9.40 -24.36 2.80
N ILE A 179 9.50 -25.11 1.71
CA ILE A 179 10.77 -25.47 1.05
C ILE A 179 10.91 -24.85 -0.33
N ALA A 180 12.15 -24.70 -0.79
CA ALA A 180 12.45 -24.17 -2.11
C ALA A 180 12.23 -25.25 -3.19
N LEU A 181 11.09 -25.18 -3.89
CA LEU A 181 10.81 -26.02 -5.07
C LEU A 181 11.20 -25.29 -6.38
N PRO A 182 11.41 -26.00 -7.49
CA PRO A 182 11.69 -25.40 -8.79
C PRO A 182 10.68 -24.31 -9.17
N GLY A 183 11.16 -23.25 -9.81
CA GLY A 183 10.32 -22.19 -10.35
C GLY A 183 9.42 -22.68 -11.50
N HIS A 184 8.38 -21.90 -11.81
CA HIS A 184 7.51 -22.13 -12.97
C HIS A 184 8.35 -22.27 -14.27
N PRO A 185 7.97 -23.08 -15.26
CA PRO A 185 8.74 -23.28 -16.51
C PRO A 185 9.08 -22.00 -17.29
N LEU A 186 8.30 -20.92 -17.10
CA LEU A 186 8.59 -19.58 -17.66
C LEU A 186 9.73 -18.84 -16.92
N HIS A 187 10.18 -19.33 -15.77
CA HIS A 187 11.35 -18.81 -15.04
C HIS A 187 12.67 -19.02 -15.80
N ARG A 188 12.63 -19.69 -16.98
CA ARG A 188 13.76 -19.84 -17.91
C ARG A 188 13.56 -19.12 -19.25
N LYS A 189 12.46 -18.40 -19.47
CA LYS A 189 12.41 -17.49 -20.61
C LYS A 189 13.31 -16.31 -20.24
N ARG A 190 14.52 -16.28 -20.80
CA ARG A 190 15.39 -15.10 -20.75
C ARG A 190 14.63 -13.94 -21.38
N HIS A 191 14.03 -13.10 -20.55
CA HIS A 191 13.55 -11.78 -20.91
C HIS A 191 14.71 -10.81 -20.78
N TRP A 192 15.82 -11.05 -21.49
CA TRP A 192 16.73 -9.93 -21.69
C TRP A 192 15.98 -8.96 -22.59
N VAL A 193 15.76 -7.74 -22.11
CA VAL A 193 15.61 -6.60 -23.00
C VAL A 193 16.94 -6.54 -23.72
N ASP A 194 16.99 -6.82 -25.04
CA ASP A 194 18.18 -6.50 -25.85
C ASP A 194 18.75 -5.18 -25.33
N ALA A 195 20.07 -5.13 -25.06
CA ALA A 195 20.71 -3.93 -24.51
C ALA A 195 20.09 -2.73 -25.22
N PRO A 196 19.44 -1.80 -24.47
CA PRO A 196 18.54 -0.84 -25.09
C PRO A 196 19.30 -0.25 -26.24
N ARG A 197 18.79 -0.48 -27.46
CA ARG A 197 19.28 0.15 -28.68
C ARG A 197 19.42 1.60 -28.29
N GLN A 198 20.67 2.07 -28.10
CA GLN A 198 21.01 3.24 -27.28
C GLN A 198 19.85 4.21 -27.39
N ALA A 199 19.01 4.27 -26.35
CA ALA A 199 17.98 5.28 -26.32
C ALA A 199 18.80 6.55 -26.46
N ALA A 200 18.63 7.24 -27.60
CA ALA A 200 19.35 8.46 -27.90
C ALA A 200 19.36 9.23 -26.59
N THR A 201 20.55 9.44 -26.05
CA THR A 201 20.78 10.01 -24.72
C THR A 201 19.79 11.15 -24.54
N GLN A 202 18.68 10.89 -23.84
CA GLN A 202 17.81 11.97 -23.47
C GLN A 202 18.65 12.79 -22.51
N PRO A 203 18.82 14.11 -22.77
CA PRO A 203 19.59 14.96 -21.88
C PRO A 203 19.07 14.76 -20.46
N SER A 204 19.97 14.71 -19.48
CA SER A 204 19.52 14.53 -18.10
C SER A 204 18.54 15.67 -17.77
N ARG A 205 17.56 15.43 -16.90
CA ARG A 205 16.60 16.48 -16.48
C ARG A 205 17.28 17.71 -15.88
N ARG A 206 18.57 17.58 -15.49
CA ARG A 206 19.44 18.67 -15.03
C ARG A 206 20.12 19.43 -16.17
N ASP A 207 20.23 18.83 -17.35
CA ASP A 207 20.82 19.41 -18.57
C ASP A 207 19.78 20.10 -19.47
N ALA A 208 18.48 19.89 -19.24
CA ALA A 208 17.42 20.61 -19.94
C ALA A 208 17.45 22.11 -19.59
N PRO A 209 17.34 23.04 -20.56
CA PRO A 209 17.19 24.46 -20.28
C PRO A 209 16.01 24.69 -19.34
N ALA A 210 16.19 25.52 -18.31
CA ALA A 210 15.16 25.77 -17.29
C ALA A 210 13.80 26.17 -17.86
N GLY A 211 13.78 26.84 -19.02
CA GLY A 211 12.56 27.19 -19.76
C GLY A 211 11.82 25.97 -20.31
N ALA A 212 12.53 25.02 -20.93
CA ALA A 212 11.89 23.88 -21.62
C ALA A 212 11.13 22.95 -20.65
N LEU A 213 11.66 22.70 -19.45
CA LEU A 213 10.95 21.90 -18.45
C LEU A 213 9.76 22.65 -17.86
N LEU A 214 9.89 23.96 -17.63
CA LEU A 214 8.79 24.78 -17.15
C LEU A 214 7.65 24.81 -18.17
N ASP A 215 7.98 25.00 -19.44
CA ASP A 215 7.03 25.00 -20.55
C ASP A 215 6.27 23.67 -20.62
N GLU A 216 6.97 22.54 -20.45
CA GLU A 216 6.33 21.22 -20.45
C GLU A 216 5.38 21.03 -19.26
N VAL A 217 5.77 21.45 -18.05
CA VAL A 217 4.88 21.40 -16.87
C VAL A 217 3.68 22.33 -17.05
N VAL A 218 3.87 23.54 -17.59
CA VAL A 218 2.79 24.47 -17.91
C VAL A 218 1.84 23.85 -18.93
N THR A 219 2.34 23.22 -20.00
CA THR A 219 1.51 22.50 -20.98
C THR A 219 0.69 21.40 -20.33
N VAL A 220 1.27 20.60 -19.42
CA VAL A 220 0.50 19.57 -18.71
C VAL A 220 -0.62 20.18 -17.87
N PHE A 221 -0.39 21.32 -17.20
CA PHE A 221 -1.45 22.02 -16.48
C PHE A 221 -2.55 22.53 -17.42
N ARG A 222 -2.17 23.16 -18.54
CA ARG A 222 -3.12 23.65 -19.57
C ARG A 222 -3.99 22.53 -20.12
N ASP A 223 -3.37 21.41 -20.51
CA ASP A 223 -4.03 20.24 -21.09
C ASP A 223 -5.11 19.69 -20.15
N HIS A 224 -4.80 19.59 -18.84
CA HIS A 224 -5.69 18.96 -17.86
C HIS A 224 -6.71 19.92 -17.23
N LEU A 225 -6.38 21.20 -17.10
CA LEU A 225 -7.31 22.22 -16.61
C LEU A 225 -8.20 22.79 -17.73
N GLY A 226 -7.82 22.60 -18.99
CA GLY A 226 -8.55 23.15 -20.14
C GLY A 226 -8.45 24.68 -20.24
N ILE A 227 -7.33 25.26 -19.77
CA ILE A 227 -7.09 26.70 -19.74
C ILE A 227 -5.88 27.01 -20.61
N ASP A 228 -6.10 27.56 -21.81
CA ASP A 228 -5.03 27.80 -22.79
C ASP A 228 -4.02 28.86 -22.34
N ASP A 229 -4.46 29.88 -21.61
CA ASP A 229 -3.62 31.03 -21.18
C ASP A 229 -3.04 30.88 -19.76
N LEU A 230 -3.02 29.65 -19.22
CA LEU A 230 -2.47 29.40 -17.89
C LEU A 230 -0.97 29.69 -17.84
N GLY A 231 -0.57 30.57 -16.93
CA GLY A 231 0.80 31.01 -16.69
C GLY A 231 1.56 30.12 -15.69
N PRO A 232 2.89 30.28 -15.59
CA PRO A 232 3.75 29.45 -14.74
C PRO A 232 3.52 29.64 -13.23
N ASP A 233 2.89 30.74 -12.81
CA ASP A 233 2.65 31.10 -11.41
C ASP A 233 1.17 31.01 -11.03
N ASP A 234 0.31 30.58 -11.95
CA ASP A 234 -1.12 30.40 -11.66
C ASP A 234 -1.32 29.24 -10.69
N ASP A 235 -2.09 29.50 -9.64
CA ASP A 235 -2.39 28.52 -8.61
C ASP A 235 -3.39 27.48 -9.12
N PHE A 236 -3.03 26.21 -8.97
CA PHE A 236 -3.80 25.05 -9.40
C PHE A 236 -5.22 25.07 -8.87
N THR A 237 -5.41 25.38 -7.59
CA THR A 237 -6.74 25.37 -6.96
C THR A 237 -7.53 26.60 -7.36
N ALA A 238 -6.89 27.78 -7.43
CA ALA A 238 -7.54 29.00 -7.93
C ALA A 238 -7.99 28.87 -9.40
N ALA A 239 -7.25 28.10 -10.21
CA ALA A 239 -7.58 27.76 -11.59
C ALA A 239 -8.70 26.70 -11.71
N GLY A 240 -9.36 26.32 -10.62
CA GLY A 240 -10.45 25.33 -10.63
C GLY A 240 -9.99 23.87 -10.60
N GLY A 241 -8.72 23.62 -10.27
CA GLY A 241 -8.16 22.27 -10.16
C GLY A 241 -8.86 21.41 -9.11
N SER A 242 -9.18 20.17 -9.48
CA SER A 242 -9.79 19.17 -8.59
C SER A 242 -8.79 18.09 -8.17
N SER A 243 -9.13 17.29 -7.15
CA SER A 243 -8.33 16.12 -6.76
C SER A 243 -8.10 15.16 -7.93
N MET A 244 -9.07 15.01 -8.83
CA MET A 244 -8.93 14.17 -10.00
C MET A 244 -7.94 14.75 -11.00
N THR A 245 -8.10 16.03 -11.33
CA THR A 245 -7.20 16.73 -12.26
C THR A 245 -5.76 16.73 -11.73
N ALA A 246 -5.58 16.88 -10.41
CA ALA A 246 -4.27 16.78 -9.78
C ALA A 246 -3.63 15.39 -9.94
N MET A 247 -4.40 14.29 -9.77
CA MET A 247 -3.89 12.95 -10.04
C MET A 247 -3.51 12.74 -11.50
N GLU A 248 -4.34 13.23 -12.43
CA GLU A 248 -4.10 13.13 -13.88
C GLU A 248 -2.84 13.92 -14.28
N ILE A 249 -2.64 15.11 -13.72
CA ILE A 249 -1.42 15.93 -13.89
C ILE A 249 -0.20 15.20 -13.31
N VAL A 250 -0.27 14.72 -12.07
CA VAL A 250 0.84 14.01 -11.41
C VAL A 250 1.24 12.75 -12.17
N ASP A 251 0.26 11.98 -12.67
CA ASP A 251 0.55 10.80 -13.48
C ASP A 251 1.13 11.19 -14.84
N THR A 252 0.63 12.25 -15.48
CA THR A 252 1.16 12.75 -16.75
C THR A 252 2.60 13.26 -16.60
N ILE A 253 2.88 14.02 -15.53
CA ILE A 253 4.25 14.42 -15.16
C ILE A 253 5.10 13.18 -14.91
N SER A 254 4.59 12.18 -14.19
CA SER A 254 5.31 10.92 -13.97
C SER A 254 5.61 10.18 -15.27
N GLN A 255 4.74 10.23 -16.27
CA GLN A 255 4.93 9.52 -17.55
C GLN A 255 5.84 10.27 -18.51
N ARG A 256 5.58 11.56 -18.74
CA ARG A 256 6.33 12.39 -19.68
C ARG A 256 7.72 12.73 -19.12
N LEU A 257 7.74 13.11 -17.85
CA LEU A 257 8.95 13.60 -17.18
C LEU A 257 9.60 12.55 -16.30
N GLY A 258 9.00 11.38 -16.07
CA GLY A 258 9.56 10.31 -15.22
C GLY A 258 9.82 10.73 -13.76
N ALA A 259 9.15 11.79 -13.28
CA ALA A 259 9.25 12.31 -11.93
C ALA A 259 8.01 11.88 -11.14
N VAL A 260 8.18 11.04 -10.12
CA VAL A 260 7.07 10.57 -9.28
C VAL A 260 6.93 11.54 -8.11
N ILE A 261 5.94 12.43 -8.20
CA ILE A 261 5.54 13.38 -7.16
C ILE A 261 4.32 12.81 -6.46
N SER A 262 4.26 12.83 -5.13
CA SER A 262 3.02 12.51 -4.41
C SER A 262 1.96 13.58 -4.62
N LEU A 263 0.70 13.17 -4.52
CA LEU A 263 -0.41 14.11 -4.71
C LEU A 263 -0.42 15.22 -3.64
N SER A 264 -0.12 14.93 -2.38
CA SER A 264 -0.09 15.95 -1.32
C SER A 264 1.06 16.96 -1.53
N ARG A 265 2.25 16.50 -1.91
CA ARG A 265 3.36 17.38 -2.33
C ARG A 265 2.98 18.26 -3.53
N PHE A 266 2.33 17.69 -4.56
CA PHE A 266 1.86 18.45 -5.71
C PHE A 266 0.92 19.59 -5.30
N LEU A 267 -0.09 19.29 -4.46
CA LEU A 267 -1.03 20.29 -3.95
C LEU A 267 -0.33 21.37 -3.12
N LYS A 268 0.69 21.01 -2.33
CA LYS A 268 1.48 21.98 -1.56
C LYS A 268 2.31 22.93 -2.44
N LEU A 269 2.79 22.44 -3.58
CA LEU A 269 3.56 23.25 -4.53
C LEU A 269 2.63 24.19 -5.31
N GLY A 270 1.46 23.70 -5.71
CA GLY A 270 0.32 24.51 -6.17
C GLY A 270 0.50 25.23 -7.52
N THR A 271 1.71 25.40 -8.06
CA THR A 271 1.95 26.15 -9.30
C THR A 271 2.92 25.39 -10.23
N PRO A 272 2.81 25.55 -11.57
CA PRO A 272 3.75 24.95 -12.52
C PRO A 272 5.21 25.27 -12.20
N ARG A 273 5.53 26.51 -11.80
CA ARG A 273 6.89 26.93 -11.45
C ARG A 273 7.42 26.19 -10.23
N ARG A 274 6.63 26.08 -9.16
CA ARG A 274 7.06 25.39 -7.92
C ARG A 274 7.20 23.89 -8.15
N VAL A 275 6.28 23.28 -8.90
CA VAL A 275 6.38 21.89 -9.34
C VAL A 275 7.65 21.66 -10.17
N THR A 276 7.92 22.53 -11.14
CA THR A 276 9.14 22.47 -11.97
C THR A 276 10.40 22.59 -11.11
N GLY A 277 10.44 23.55 -10.17
CA GLY A 277 11.56 23.72 -9.25
C GLY A 277 11.83 22.46 -8.42
N GLU A 278 10.78 21.85 -7.89
CA GLU A 278 10.87 20.58 -7.16
C GLU A 278 11.43 19.46 -8.05
N ILE A 279 10.86 19.27 -9.25
CA ILE A 279 11.31 18.25 -10.21
C ILE A 279 12.80 18.43 -10.56
N ARG A 280 13.27 19.68 -10.75
CA ARG A 280 14.67 19.97 -11.10
C ARG A 280 15.63 19.61 -9.98
N THR A 281 15.26 19.94 -8.76
CA THR A 281 16.10 19.68 -7.58
C THR A 281 16.01 18.24 -7.09
N TRP A 282 15.00 17.49 -7.54
CA TRP A 282 14.76 16.11 -7.11
C TRP A 282 15.86 15.15 -7.61
N PRO A 283 16.57 14.44 -6.71
CA PRO A 283 17.66 13.53 -7.07
C PRO A 283 17.19 12.18 -7.64
N GLY A 284 15.87 11.90 -7.68
CA GLY A 284 15.26 10.67 -8.18
C GLY A 284 14.73 9.74 -7.08
N GLY A 285 13.77 8.87 -7.41
CA GLY A 285 12.99 8.04 -6.46
C GLY A 285 11.50 8.44 -6.42
N ASN A 286 10.67 7.70 -5.68
CA ASN A 286 9.29 8.12 -5.40
C ASN A 286 9.33 9.18 -4.29
N LEU A 287 8.86 10.41 -4.57
CA LEU A 287 8.43 11.33 -3.52
C LEU A 287 7.13 10.76 -2.96
N VAL A 288 7.22 9.89 -1.95
CA VAL A 288 6.05 9.46 -1.19
C VAL A 288 6.01 10.35 0.04
N ASP A 289 4.88 11.02 0.28
CA ASP A 289 4.72 11.77 1.51
C ASP A 289 4.78 10.82 2.72
N PRO A 290 5.37 11.24 3.84
CA PRO A 290 5.25 10.50 5.09
C PRO A 290 3.77 10.29 5.43
N THR A 291 3.46 9.22 6.16
CA THR A 291 2.08 8.91 6.54
C THR A 291 1.44 10.03 7.37
N ILE A 292 2.25 10.81 8.10
CA ILE A 292 1.87 12.05 8.76
C ILE A 292 2.43 13.29 8.06
N VAL A 293 1.56 14.25 7.74
CA VAL A 293 1.92 15.50 7.06
C VAL A 293 1.49 16.72 7.87
N ARG A 294 2.37 17.72 7.95
CA ARG A 294 2.03 19.03 8.54
C ARG A 294 1.28 19.87 7.52
N LEU A 295 0.01 20.18 7.80
CA LEU A 295 -0.84 21.00 6.95
C LEU A 295 -0.79 22.49 7.31
N ARG A 296 -0.57 22.80 8.59
CA ARG A 296 -0.52 24.19 9.08
C ARG A 296 0.49 24.35 10.22
N ASP A 297 1.24 25.44 10.16
CA ASP A 297 2.15 25.88 11.22
C ASP A 297 1.36 26.48 12.39
N GLY A 298 1.94 26.45 13.58
CA GLY A 298 1.32 27.00 14.79
C GLY A 298 2.23 26.82 15.99
N THR A 299 1.69 27.07 17.18
CA THR A 299 2.42 26.94 18.45
C THR A 299 2.70 25.47 18.77
N PRO A 300 3.98 25.04 18.85
CA PRO A 300 4.33 23.66 19.20
C PRO A 300 3.77 23.24 20.57
N GLY A 301 3.41 21.96 20.72
CA GLY A 301 2.78 21.41 21.92
C GLY A 301 1.25 21.62 21.99
N GLN A 302 0.65 22.15 20.92
CA GLN A 302 -0.80 22.31 20.80
C GLN A 302 -1.36 21.65 19.54
N GLU A 303 -0.72 20.60 19.06
CA GLU A 303 -1.05 19.90 17.82
C GLU A 303 -2.50 19.40 17.80
N ILE A 304 -3.13 19.50 16.62
CA ILE A 304 -4.38 18.84 16.28
C ILE A 304 -4.09 17.82 15.18
N PHE A 305 -4.46 16.57 15.41
CA PHE A 305 -4.22 15.46 14.49
C PHE A 305 -5.50 15.04 13.78
N PHE A 306 -5.55 15.26 12.47
CA PHE A 306 -6.67 14.89 11.59
C PHE A 306 -6.46 13.47 11.03
N ILE A 307 -7.39 12.57 11.33
CA ILE A 307 -7.31 11.15 10.96
C ILE A 307 -8.08 10.91 9.66
N TYR A 308 -7.51 10.12 8.74
CA TYR A 308 -8.11 9.84 7.42
C TYR A 308 -9.53 9.24 7.50
N PRO A 309 -10.41 9.53 6.52
CA PRO A 309 -11.71 8.88 6.36
C PRO A 309 -11.58 7.50 5.69
N VAL A 310 -12.71 6.82 5.40
CA VAL A 310 -12.73 5.44 4.85
C VAL A 310 -11.85 5.21 3.62
N ASN A 311 -11.65 6.24 2.79
CA ASN A 311 -10.80 6.15 1.61
C ASN A 311 -9.30 6.21 1.89
N GLY A 312 -8.87 6.44 3.14
CA GLY A 312 -7.47 6.44 3.59
C GLY A 312 -6.65 7.69 3.28
N THR A 313 -7.25 8.72 2.67
CA THR A 313 -6.51 9.90 2.17
C THR A 313 -6.80 11.16 3.00
N VAL A 314 -5.87 12.12 3.01
CA VAL A 314 -6.01 13.38 3.77
C VAL A 314 -6.44 14.58 2.92
N PHE A 315 -6.90 14.34 1.69
CA PHE A 315 -7.19 15.42 0.73
C PHE A 315 -8.32 16.34 1.19
N CYS A 316 -9.32 15.80 1.88
CA CYS A 316 -10.39 16.58 2.48
C CYS A 316 -9.87 17.68 3.43
N TYR A 317 -8.70 17.48 4.04
CA TYR A 317 -8.13 18.44 5.00
C TYR A 317 -7.25 19.51 4.37
N HIS A 318 -6.70 19.27 3.17
CA HIS A 318 -5.75 20.20 2.52
C HIS A 318 -6.36 21.56 2.19
N LYS A 319 -7.63 21.59 1.78
CA LYS A 319 -8.33 22.84 1.43
C LYS A 319 -8.68 23.67 2.67
N MET A 320 -9.11 23.02 3.75
CA MET A 320 -9.55 23.71 4.97
C MET A 320 -8.40 24.14 5.87
N ALA A 321 -7.33 23.34 5.97
CA ALA A 321 -6.31 23.56 6.99
C ALA A 321 -5.67 24.95 6.93
N PRO A 322 -5.36 25.53 5.74
CA PRO A 322 -4.84 26.89 5.65
C PRO A 322 -5.80 28.00 6.07
N LEU A 323 -7.11 27.73 6.13
CA LEU A 323 -8.16 28.72 6.40
C LEU A 323 -8.50 28.86 7.88
N PHE A 324 -8.00 27.97 8.73
CA PHE A 324 -8.17 28.08 10.18
C PHE A 324 -7.48 29.34 10.73
N THR A 325 -8.09 29.97 11.73
CA THR A 325 -7.60 31.21 12.35
C THR A 325 -6.97 31.01 13.73
N PHE A 326 -7.22 29.88 14.41
CA PHE A 326 -6.64 29.56 15.73
C PHE A 326 -5.12 29.33 15.70
N GLY A 327 -4.37 29.56 16.78
CA GLY A 327 -2.89 29.48 16.78
C GLY A 327 -2.25 28.07 16.76
N LYS A 328 -3.05 27.00 16.70
CA LYS A 328 -2.62 25.60 16.85
C LYS A 328 -2.11 24.98 15.53
N PRO A 329 -1.02 24.19 15.56
CA PRO A 329 -0.52 23.48 14.38
C PRO A 329 -1.44 22.31 14.02
N VAL A 330 -1.57 22.04 12.71
CA VAL A 330 -2.44 20.99 12.19
C VAL A 330 -1.62 19.96 11.43
N TYR A 331 -1.76 18.70 11.83
CA TYR A 331 -1.19 17.55 11.17
C TYR A 331 -2.31 16.64 10.67
N ALA A 332 -2.09 15.98 9.54
CA ALA A 332 -3.00 14.97 9.03
C ALA A 332 -2.28 13.63 8.86
N VAL A 333 -2.94 12.57 9.29
CA VAL A 333 -2.48 11.18 9.18
C VAL A 333 -3.21 10.51 8.04
N SER A 334 -2.47 9.86 7.15
CA SER A 334 -2.94 9.12 5.98
C SER A 334 -2.75 7.62 6.18
N TYR A 335 -3.58 6.82 5.52
CA TYR A 335 -3.46 5.37 5.55
C TYR A 335 -2.17 4.93 4.85
N PRO A 336 -1.41 3.98 5.41
CA PRO A 336 -0.10 3.59 4.87
C PRO A 336 -0.20 2.65 3.65
N PHE A 337 -0.81 3.11 2.55
CA PHE A 337 -1.03 2.31 1.32
C PHE A 337 0.22 1.64 0.73
N ASN A 338 1.39 2.20 1.01
CA ASN A 338 2.67 1.77 0.43
C ASN A 338 3.40 0.76 1.31
N GLU A 339 2.83 0.38 2.45
CA GLU A 339 3.46 -0.61 3.32
C GLU A 339 3.23 -2.02 2.84
N PRO A 340 4.21 -2.94 3.04
CA PRO A 340 4.07 -4.32 2.61
C PRO A 340 2.88 -5.05 3.25
N ASP A 341 2.52 -4.66 4.48
CA ASP A 341 1.39 -5.22 5.22
C ASP A 341 0.69 -4.10 6.01
N PRO A 342 -0.20 -3.33 5.34
CA PRO A 342 -0.88 -2.23 6.00
C PRO A 342 -1.93 -2.76 7.00
N PRO A 343 -2.24 -1.99 8.06
CA PRO A 343 -3.15 -2.41 9.13
C PRO A 343 -4.56 -2.66 8.57
N ARG A 344 -5.22 -3.73 9.02
CA ARG A 344 -6.49 -4.18 8.42
C ARG A 344 -7.65 -4.08 9.38
N THR A 345 -7.43 -4.15 10.68
CA THR A 345 -8.48 -4.00 11.69
C THR A 345 -8.49 -2.59 12.28
N VAL A 346 -9.64 -2.15 12.80
CA VAL A 346 -9.76 -0.83 13.47
C VAL A 346 -8.71 -0.64 14.58
N PRO A 347 -8.46 -1.61 15.49
CA PRO A 347 -7.41 -1.49 16.49
C PRO A 347 -5.99 -1.36 15.91
N GLU A 348 -5.66 -2.11 14.85
CA GLU A 348 -4.36 -2.01 14.17
C GLU A 348 -4.20 -0.65 13.47
N MET A 349 -5.26 -0.16 12.83
CA MET A 349 -5.28 1.16 12.18
C MET A 349 -5.05 2.28 13.20
N ALA A 350 -5.75 2.21 14.34
CA ALA A 350 -5.59 3.17 15.43
C ALA A 350 -4.19 3.12 16.06
N ALA A 351 -3.68 1.92 16.36
CA ALA A 351 -2.31 1.74 16.87
C ALA A 351 -1.27 2.33 15.92
N ARG A 352 -1.50 2.17 14.60
CA ARG A 352 -0.62 2.79 13.62
C ARG A 352 -0.74 4.32 13.60
N CYS A 353 -1.95 4.86 13.63
CA CYS A 353 -2.15 6.31 13.73
C CYS A 353 -1.47 6.88 14.99
N ILE A 354 -1.53 6.15 16.13
CA ILE A 354 -0.83 6.52 17.37
C ILE A 354 0.69 6.57 17.18
N ALA A 355 1.27 5.57 16.52
CA ALA A 355 2.70 5.55 16.23
C ALA A 355 3.12 6.76 15.36
N ASP A 356 2.29 7.14 14.39
CA ASP A 356 2.54 8.30 13.52
C ASP A 356 2.45 9.62 14.29
N ILE A 357 1.42 9.85 15.12
CA ILE A 357 1.30 11.10 15.89
C ILE A 357 2.40 11.22 16.96
N ARG A 358 2.87 10.10 17.53
CA ARG A 358 3.97 10.07 18.49
C ARG A 358 5.32 10.51 17.92
N SER A 359 5.50 10.36 16.61
CA SER A 359 6.69 10.90 15.93
C SER A 359 6.74 12.42 15.94
N VAL A 360 5.60 13.09 16.17
CA VAL A 360 5.47 14.55 16.25
C VAL A 360 5.31 15.01 17.70
N ALA A 361 4.39 14.39 18.45
CA ALA A 361 4.10 14.67 19.84
C ALA A 361 4.23 13.37 20.65
N PRO A 362 5.39 13.09 21.28
CA PRO A 362 5.62 11.82 21.99
C PRO A 362 4.66 11.57 23.16
N HIS A 363 4.14 12.65 23.76
CA HIS A 363 3.23 12.62 24.90
C HIS A 363 2.08 13.60 24.67
N GLY A 364 0.94 13.30 25.28
CA GLY A 364 -0.24 14.14 25.27
C GLY A 364 -0.14 15.38 26.19
N PRO A 365 -1.24 16.11 26.37
CA PRO A 365 -2.59 15.77 25.91
C PRO A 365 -2.75 15.88 24.39
N TYR A 366 -3.40 14.88 23.78
CA TYR A 366 -3.70 14.85 22.35
C TYR A 366 -5.04 15.50 22.03
N ARG A 367 -5.13 16.13 20.86
CA ARG A 367 -6.39 16.60 20.24
C ARG A 367 -6.58 15.92 18.91
N LEU A 368 -7.72 15.27 18.73
CA LEU A 368 -7.99 14.47 17.55
C LEU A 368 -9.14 15.08 16.75
N ALA A 369 -9.09 14.95 15.43
CA ALA A 369 -10.18 15.29 14.55
C ALA A 369 -10.31 14.24 13.45
N GLY A 370 -11.52 13.99 12.95
CA GLY A 370 -11.70 12.97 11.94
C GLY A 370 -13.00 13.08 11.17
N TYR A 371 -12.90 12.99 9.84
CA TYR A 371 -14.03 12.88 8.94
C TYR A 371 -14.53 11.45 8.85
N SER A 372 -15.84 11.24 8.97
CA SER A 372 -16.47 9.94 8.73
C SER A 372 -15.81 8.85 9.60
N MET A 373 -15.28 7.80 9.00
CA MET A 373 -14.50 6.75 9.68
C MET A 373 -13.36 7.29 10.56
N GLY A 374 -12.76 8.43 10.22
CA GLY A 374 -11.70 9.05 11.01
C GLY A 374 -12.14 9.41 12.43
N GLY A 375 -13.43 9.75 12.64
CA GLY A 375 -13.98 9.97 13.98
C GLY A 375 -14.07 8.69 14.81
N ASN A 376 -14.41 7.57 14.16
CA ASN A 376 -14.41 6.25 14.81
C ASN A 376 -12.98 5.81 15.20
N LEU A 377 -12.02 6.00 14.29
CA LEU A 377 -10.60 5.75 14.58
C LEU A 377 -10.11 6.62 15.73
N ALA A 378 -10.52 7.90 15.81
CA ALA A 378 -10.14 8.78 16.90
C ALA A 378 -10.63 8.28 18.27
N VAL A 379 -11.82 7.67 18.35
CA VAL A 379 -12.33 7.06 19.60
C VAL A 379 -11.49 5.84 19.99
N GLU A 380 -11.20 4.96 19.04
CA GLU A 380 -10.31 3.81 19.29
C GLU A 380 -8.91 4.26 19.73
N MET A 381 -8.35 5.27 19.05
CA MET A 381 -7.07 5.86 19.42
C MET A 381 -7.09 6.40 20.85
N ALA A 382 -8.16 7.10 21.25
CA ALA A 382 -8.31 7.63 22.59
C ALA A 382 -8.40 6.53 23.65
N ALA A 383 -9.08 5.42 23.35
CA ALA A 383 -9.14 4.26 24.24
C ALA A 383 -7.75 3.63 24.46
N GLN A 384 -7.01 3.38 23.38
CA GLN A 384 -5.66 2.81 23.45
C GLN A 384 -4.66 3.75 24.15
N LEU A 385 -4.70 5.06 23.84
CA LEU A 385 -3.87 6.06 24.53
C LEU A 385 -4.17 6.10 26.04
N ALA A 386 -5.44 6.00 26.43
CA ALA A 386 -5.83 5.95 27.84
C ALA A 386 -5.31 4.69 28.56
N ASP A 387 -5.31 3.53 27.89
CA ASP A 387 -4.69 2.31 28.43
C ASP A 387 -3.18 2.44 28.67
N GLU A 388 -2.53 3.34 27.92
CA GLU A 388 -1.12 3.67 28.08
C GLU A 388 -0.87 4.87 29.03
N GLY A 389 -1.92 5.40 29.68
CA GLY A 389 -1.83 6.51 30.63
C GLY A 389 -1.73 7.90 29.98
N GLU A 390 -1.93 7.99 28.67
CA GLU A 390 -1.98 9.25 27.93
C GLU A 390 -3.40 9.83 27.91
N ARG A 391 -3.51 11.15 27.78
CA ARG A 391 -4.80 11.84 27.76
C ARG A 391 -5.14 12.35 26.36
N VAL A 392 -6.39 12.15 25.93
CA VAL A 392 -6.99 12.87 24.80
C VAL A 392 -7.96 13.89 25.39
N THR A 393 -7.82 15.18 25.05
CA THR A 393 -8.70 16.22 25.62
C THR A 393 -10.04 16.30 24.92
N ASP A 394 -10.00 16.25 23.59
CA ASP A 394 -11.16 16.47 22.74
C ASP A 394 -11.03 15.75 21.40
N ILE A 395 -12.19 15.37 20.86
CA ILE A 395 -12.33 14.78 19.53
C ILE A 395 -13.35 15.59 18.74
N VAL A 396 -12.94 16.17 17.61
CA VAL A 396 -13.87 16.80 16.65
C VAL A 396 -14.18 15.83 15.52
N MET A 397 -15.42 15.33 15.51
CA MET A 397 -15.93 14.43 14.50
C MET A 397 -16.68 15.19 13.42
N ILE A 398 -16.35 14.95 12.16
CA ILE A 398 -17.03 15.56 11.04
C ILE A 398 -17.88 14.48 10.38
N ASP A 399 -19.19 14.58 10.58
CA ASP A 399 -20.22 13.67 10.07
C ASP A 399 -19.90 12.18 10.25
N ALA A 400 -19.35 11.84 11.42
CA ALA A 400 -19.08 10.47 11.83
C ALA A 400 -20.30 9.88 12.54
N VAL A 401 -20.64 8.64 12.19
CA VAL A 401 -21.64 7.84 12.89
C VAL A 401 -20.96 6.74 13.69
N PRO A 402 -21.47 6.37 14.86
CA PRO A 402 -20.87 5.33 15.68
C PRO A 402 -21.16 3.94 15.08
N ALA A 403 -20.42 2.91 15.50
CA ALA A 403 -20.51 1.57 14.95
C ALA A 403 -21.94 0.98 14.98
N GLU A 404 -22.79 1.38 15.93
CA GLU A 404 -24.19 0.93 16.01
C GLU A 404 -25.07 1.43 14.86
N ALA A 405 -24.62 2.44 14.11
CA ALA A 405 -25.30 2.89 12.90
C ALA A 405 -25.24 1.83 11.78
N TYR A 406 -24.19 1.00 11.78
CA TYR A 406 -23.96 -0.01 10.74
C TYR A 406 -24.90 -1.21 10.91
N PRO A 407 -25.28 -1.89 9.81
CA PRO A 407 -26.10 -3.09 9.89
C PRO A 407 -25.44 -4.17 10.74
N PRO A 408 -26.19 -4.85 11.64
CA PRO A 408 -25.63 -5.91 12.46
C PRO A 408 -25.20 -7.11 11.60
N GLN A 409 -24.00 -7.63 11.84
CA GLN A 409 -23.56 -8.88 11.23
C GLN A 409 -24.44 -10.07 11.69
N PRO A 410 -24.61 -11.13 10.87
CA PRO A 410 -23.95 -11.40 9.59
C PRO A 410 -24.82 -11.03 8.38
N VAL A 411 -25.27 -9.77 8.26
CA VAL A 411 -25.91 -9.31 7.02
C VAL A 411 -24.81 -9.18 5.94
N PRO A 412 -24.91 -9.89 4.80
CA PRO A 412 -23.95 -9.73 3.70
C PRO A 412 -24.15 -8.35 3.07
N VAL A 413 -23.39 -7.37 3.55
CA VAL A 413 -23.42 -6.00 3.03
C VAL A 413 -22.37 -5.87 1.93
N ASP A 414 -22.83 -5.55 0.72
CA ASP A 414 -21.94 -5.28 -0.41
C ASP A 414 -21.49 -3.82 -0.44
N TYR A 415 -20.35 -3.55 0.22
CA TYR A 415 -19.74 -2.23 0.21
C TYR A 415 -19.21 -1.78 -1.15
N ARG A 416 -19.17 -2.63 -2.19
CA ARG A 416 -18.70 -2.21 -3.54
C ARG A 416 -19.62 -1.16 -4.16
N ARG A 417 -20.94 -1.29 -3.93
CA ARG A 417 -21.93 -0.31 -4.41
C ARG A 417 -21.74 1.04 -3.71
N ALA A 418 -21.59 1.02 -2.39
CA ALA A 418 -21.25 2.22 -1.61
C ALA A 418 -19.90 2.81 -2.06
N ALA A 419 -18.88 1.99 -2.29
CA ALA A 419 -17.58 2.43 -2.79
C ALA A 419 -17.70 3.14 -4.14
N CYS A 420 -18.54 2.65 -5.04
CA CYS A 420 -18.81 3.29 -6.33
C CYS A 420 -19.43 4.68 -6.15
N VAL A 421 -20.43 4.81 -5.27
CA VAL A 421 -21.06 6.10 -4.95
C VAL A 421 -20.05 7.06 -4.32
N THR A 422 -19.33 6.63 -3.27
CA THR A 422 -18.31 7.44 -2.58
C THR A 422 -17.20 7.88 -3.54
N MET A 423 -16.71 6.98 -4.40
CA MET A 423 -15.70 7.33 -5.40
C MET A 423 -16.26 8.26 -6.46
N SER A 424 -17.54 8.14 -6.85
CA SER A 424 -18.15 9.08 -7.79
C SER A 424 -18.12 10.51 -7.24
N TYR A 425 -18.53 10.71 -5.98
CA TYR A 425 -18.41 12.02 -5.31
C TYR A 425 -16.95 12.50 -5.24
N PHE A 426 -16.04 11.64 -4.79
CA PHE A 426 -14.63 11.99 -4.62
C PHE A 426 -13.95 12.36 -5.95
N LEU A 427 -14.35 11.72 -7.05
CA LEU A 427 -13.82 11.96 -8.39
C LEU A 427 -14.58 13.07 -9.14
N GLY A 428 -15.66 13.63 -8.55
CA GLY A 428 -16.53 14.60 -9.22
C GLY A 428 -17.28 14.01 -10.42
N LEU A 429 -17.60 12.72 -10.37
CA LEU A 429 -18.33 11.99 -11.41
C LEU A 429 -19.83 11.87 -11.06
N PRO A 430 -20.72 11.81 -12.07
CA PRO A 430 -22.12 11.50 -11.83
C PRO A 430 -22.28 10.15 -11.12
N VAL A 431 -23.09 10.12 -10.07
CA VAL A 431 -23.41 8.86 -9.37
C VAL A 431 -24.23 7.96 -10.31
N PRO A 432 -23.83 6.69 -10.52
CA PRO A 432 -24.56 5.79 -11.41
C PRO A 432 -25.97 5.49 -10.89
N GLY A 433 -26.97 5.55 -11.77
CA GLY A 433 -28.37 5.31 -11.40
C GLY A 433 -28.74 3.83 -11.16
N ASN A 434 -27.93 2.88 -11.65
CA ASN A 434 -28.11 1.45 -11.40
C ASN A 434 -26.81 0.88 -10.82
N LEU A 435 -26.87 0.42 -9.57
CA LEU A 435 -25.75 -0.18 -8.84
C LEU A 435 -25.89 -1.70 -8.71
N ASP A 436 -27.00 -2.29 -9.18
CA ASP A 436 -27.31 -3.70 -8.92
C ASP A 436 -26.36 -4.67 -9.63
N SER A 437 -25.80 -4.24 -10.75
CA SER A 437 -24.85 -5.01 -11.55
C SER A 437 -23.41 -4.98 -11.01
N LEU A 438 -23.11 -4.23 -9.95
CA LEU A 438 -21.75 -4.05 -9.42
C LEU A 438 -21.38 -5.20 -8.48
N SER A 439 -21.01 -6.35 -9.05
CA SER A 439 -20.69 -7.57 -8.31
C SER A 439 -19.20 -7.72 -7.96
N THR A 440 -18.33 -7.05 -8.71
CA THR A 440 -16.87 -7.10 -8.58
C THR A 440 -16.25 -5.71 -8.51
N VAL A 441 -15.01 -5.61 -8.04
CA VAL A 441 -14.23 -4.36 -8.11
C VAL A 441 -14.02 -3.95 -9.58
N ASP A 442 -13.87 -4.92 -10.49
CA ASP A 442 -13.77 -4.65 -11.93
C ASP A 442 -15.00 -3.93 -12.48
N ASP A 443 -16.20 -4.29 -12.03
CA ASP A 443 -17.45 -3.62 -12.43
C ASP A 443 -17.44 -2.15 -11.97
N VAL A 444 -17.03 -1.90 -10.72
CA VAL A 444 -16.90 -0.54 -10.18
C VAL A 444 -15.91 0.28 -10.99
N ILE A 445 -14.73 -0.29 -11.29
CA ILE A 445 -13.71 0.40 -12.09
C ILE A 445 -14.18 0.66 -13.51
N ALA A 446 -14.92 -0.26 -14.12
CA ALA A 446 -15.49 -0.07 -15.45
C ALA A 446 -16.46 1.11 -15.49
N VAL A 447 -17.28 1.30 -14.44
CA VAL A 447 -18.22 2.41 -14.33
C VAL A 447 -17.52 3.75 -14.06
N LEU A 448 -16.49 3.77 -13.22
CA LEU A 448 -15.76 5.00 -12.89
C LEU A 448 -14.77 5.42 -13.99
N ARG A 449 -14.44 4.54 -14.94
CA ARG A 449 -13.37 4.74 -15.91
C ARG A 449 -13.60 5.96 -16.81
N ARG A 450 -12.58 6.80 -16.92
CA ARG A 450 -12.52 7.87 -17.93
C ARG A 450 -11.62 7.47 -19.12
N PRO A 451 -11.90 7.96 -20.34
CA PRO A 451 -11.04 7.70 -21.51
C PRO A 451 -9.60 8.20 -21.34
N THR A 452 -9.41 9.26 -20.55
CA THR A 452 -8.10 9.87 -20.25
C THR A 452 -7.26 9.05 -19.26
N TRP A 453 -7.84 8.06 -18.59
CA TRP A 453 -7.13 7.32 -17.55
C TRP A 453 -6.14 6.31 -18.11
N THR A 454 -4.91 6.42 -17.64
CA THR A 454 -3.84 5.48 -17.94
C THR A 454 -4.04 4.19 -17.16
N THR A 455 -3.33 3.11 -17.55
CA THR A 455 -3.35 1.86 -16.80
C THR A 455 -2.90 2.04 -15.35
N ARG A 456 -1.98 2.98 -15.10
CA ARG A 456 -1.51 3.29 -13.76
C ARG A 456 -2.58 3.99 -12.93
N THR A 457 -3.26 4.99 -13.48
CA THR A 457 -4.41 5.63 -12.81
C THR A 457 -5.48 4.60 -12.47
N GLN A 458 -5.82 3.71 -13.38
CA GLN A 458 -6.80 2.64 -13.12
C GLN A 458 -6.38 1.71 -11.97
N GLN A 459 -5.09 1.38 -11.86
CA GLN A 459 -4.56 0.59 -10.75
C GLN A 459 -4.64 1.34 -9.40
N ILE A 460 -4.34 2.64 -9.39
CA ILE A 460 -4.47 3.48 -8.19
C ILE A 460 -5.92 3.53 -7.73
N ILE A 461 -6.86 3.81 -8.64
CA ILE A 461 -8.29 3.87 -8.31
C ILE A 461 -8.81 2.51 -7.82
N ARG A 462 -8.36 1.41 -8.43
CA ARG A 462 -8.66 0.05 -7.94
C ARG A 462 -8.22 -0.15 -6.50
N GLN A 463 -6.97 0.20 -6.18
CA GLN A 463 -6.45 0.06 -4.82
C GLN A 463 -7.26 0.90 -3.83
N CYS A 464 -7.68 2.11 -4.21
CA CYS A 464 -8.56 2.95 -3.39
C CYS A 464 -9.92 2.28 -3.15
N VAL A 465 -10.55 1.72 -4.19
CA VAL A 465 -11.84 1.01 -4.06
C VAL A 465 -11.69 -0.21 -3.16
N GLU A 466 -10.66 -1.03 -3.36
CA GLU A 466 -10.40 -2.22 -2.54
C GLU A 466 -10.19 -1.85 -1.07
N SER A 467 -9.41 -0.79 -0.81
CA SER A 467 -9.14 -0.31 0.56
C SER A 467 -10.39 0.27 1.21
N LEU A 468 -11.20 1.02 0.45
CA LEU A 468 -12.48 1.56 0.95
C LEU A 468 -13.41 0.43 1.35
N VAL A 469 -13.58 -0.59 0.50
CA VAL A 469 -14.41 -1.76 0.79
C VAL A 469 -13.91 -2.47 2.05
N ALA A 470 -12.60 -2.73 2.16
CA ALA A 470 -12.03 -3.39 3.33
C ALA A 470 -12.24 -2.58 4.61
N ASN A 471 -11.93 -1.28 4.59
CA ASN A 471 -12.10 -0.37 5.72
C ASN A 471 -13.57 -0.27 6.16
N ALA A 472 -14.50 -0.22 5.20
CA ALA A 472 -15.93 -0.16 5.47
C ALA A 472 -16.49 -1.46 6.07
N MET A 473 -15.95 -2.62 5.67
CA MET A 473 -16.29 -3.90 6.29
C MET A 473 -15.82 -3.94 7.75
N GLU A 474 -14.60 -3.47 8.01
CA GLU A 474 -13.99 -3.53 9.33
C GLU A 474 -14.65 -2.59 10.34
N ILE A 475 -15.02 -1.38 9.93
CA ILE A 475 -15.78 -0.49 10.82
C ILE A 475 -17.14 -1.09 11.21
N SER A 476 -17.79 -1.81 10.30
CA SER A 476 -19.11 -2.42 10.55
C SER A 476 -19.10 -3.56 11.57
N VAL A 477 -17.93 -4.13 11.84
CA VAL A 477 -17.75 -5.20 12.83
C VAL A 477 -16.98 -4.73 14.06
N SER A 478 -16.44 -3.52 14.02
CA SER A 478 -15.78 -2.91 15.17
C SER A 478 -16.80 -2.71 16.29
N SER A 479 -16.45 -3.18 17.48
CA SER A 479 -17.19 -2.88 18.69
C SER A 479 -16.38 -1.86 19.47
N PRO A 480 -16.91 -0.67 19.73
CA PRO A 480 -16.23 0.29 20.59
C PRO A 480 -16.02 -0.36 21.96
N GLY A 481 -14.82 -0.16 22.51
CA GLY A 481 -14.44 -0.66 23.82
C GLY A 481 -15.17 0.07 24.96
N ARG A 482 -14.50 0.22 26.10
CA ARG A 482 -15.01 1.05 27.20
C ARG A 482 -15.16 2.53 26.75
N PRO A 483 -16.09 3.30 27.34
CA PRO A 483 -16.18 4.73 27.07
C PRO A 483 -14.86 5.46 27.36
N ILE A 484 -14.50 6.42 26.50
CA ILE A 484 -13.32 7.27 26.66
C ILE A 484 -13.61 8.47 27.57
N ASP A 485 -12.57 9.08 28.13
CA ASP A 485 -12.68 10.33 28.90
C ASP A 485 -12.21 11.53 28.07
N ALA A 486 -13.03 11.94 27.10
CA ALA A 486 -12.76 13.07 26.21
C ALA A 486 -14.04 13.77 25.77
N ASP A 487 -14.01 15.10 25.61
CA ASP A 487 -15.15 15.82 25.03
C ASP A 487 -15.25 15.50 23.53
N ILE A 488 -16.47 15.32 23.01
CA ILE A 488 -16.71 15.06 21.59
C ILE A 488 -17.56 16.19 21.01
N THR A 489 -17.05 16.83 19.97
CA THR A 489 -17.84 17.76 19.14
C THR A 489 -18.16 17.10 17.82
N VAL A 490 -19.44 16.97 17.49
CA VAL A 490 -19.92 16.38 16.24
C VAL A 490 -20.40 17.50 15.31
N LEU A 491 -19.75 17.66 14.16
CA LEU A 491 -20.18 18.52 13.07
C LEU A 491 -21.03 17.69 12.10
N SER A 492 -22.36 17.77 12.20
CA SER A 492 -23.29 16.95 11.43
C SER A 492 -23.77 17.66 10.17
N ALA A 493 -23.88 16.92 9.07
CA ALA A 493 -24.54 17.42 7.87
C ALA A 493 -26.04 17.66 8.12
N ALA A 494 -26.55 18.78 7.62
CA ALA A 494 -27.97 19.13 7.75
C ALA A 494 -28.88 18.20 6.93
N GLU A 495 -28.40 17.75 5.77
CA GLU A 495 -29.09 16.76 4.94
C GLU A 495 -28.82 15.35 5.46
N GLN A 496 -29.88 14.65 5.88
CA GLN A 496 -29.74 13.30 6.45
C GLN A 496 -29.53 12.20 5.40
N SER A 497 -29.82 12.47 4.12
CA SER A 497 -29.60 11.47 3.07
C SER A 497 -28.10 11.35 2.79
N ASN A 498 -27.60 10.12 2.88
CA ASN A 498 -26.26 9.79 2.42
C ASN A 498 -26.40 8.63 1.42
N PRO A 499 -26.31 8.93 0.10
CA PRO A 499 -26.56 7.94 -0.93
C PRO A 499 -25.69 6.68 -0.83
N ALA A 500 -24.48 6.76 -0.27
CA ALA A 500 -23.67 5.57 -0.06
C ALA A 500 -24.14 4.78 1.16
N TYR A 501 -24.50 5.46 2.26
CA TYR A 501 -25.03 4.82 3.47
C TYR A 501 -26.37 4.14 3.19
N ASP A 502 -27.24 4.79 2.42
CA ASP A 502 -28.56 4.29 2.03
C ASP A 502 -28.44 2.94 1.27
N VAL A 503 -27.40 2.81 0.43
CA VAL A 503 -27.13 1.60 -0.36
C VAL A 503 -26.72 0.40 0.52
N VAL A 504 -26.10 0.66 1.66
CA VAL A 504 -25.62 -0.38 2.59
C VAL A 504 -26.43 -0.46 3.88
N GLY A 505 -27.48 0.35 4.02
CA GLY A 505 -28.34 0.37 5.20
C GLY A 505 -27.69 0.94 6.47
N ILE A 506 -26.67 1.80 6.34
CA ILE A 506 -26.12 2.55 7.49
C ILE A 506 -27.17 3.59 7.91
N ARG A 507 -27.54 3.58 9.19
CA ARG A 507 -28.58 4.44 9.73
C ARG A 507 -28.01 5.82 10.07
N SER A 508 -28.74 6.87 9.73
CA SER A 508 -28.48 8.19 10.30
C SER A 508 -28.90 8.17 11.77
N LEU A 509 -27.93 8.36 12.66
CA LEU A 509 -28.14 8.41 14.10
C LEU A 509 -27.90 9.85 14.61
N PRO A 510 -28.65 10.31 15.61
CA PRO A 510 -28.46 11.64 16.16
C PRO A 510 -27.10 11.72 16.90
N PRO A 511 -26.42 12.88 16.93
CA PRO A 511 -25.10 13.04 17.54
C PRO A 511 -24.97 12.56 18.99
N GLU A 512 -26.06 12.65 19.76
CA GLU A 512 -26.18 12.18 21.14
C GLU A 512 -25.95 10.67 21.28
N SER A 513 -26.04 9.92 20.17
CA SER A 513 -25.69 8.49 20.15
C SER A 513 -24.23 8.24 20.55
N TRP A 514 -23.34 9.22 20.35
CA TRP A 514 -21.95 9.16 20.79
C TRP A 514 -21.78 9.24 22.31
N GLN A 515 -22.81 9.63 23.08
CA GLN A 515 -22.75 9.71 24.54
C GLN A 515 -22.44 8.35 25.20
N ARG A 516 -22.75 7.23 24.53
CA ARG A 516 -22.40 5.88 25.02
C ARG A 516 -20.90 5.60 24.95
N HIS A 517 -20.17 6.37 24.15
CA HIS A 517 -18.76 6.16 23.86
C HIS A 517 -17.85 7.11 24.62
N THR A 518 -18.39 8.09 25.35
CA THR A 518 -17.59 9.01 26.17
C THR A 518 -18.25 9.33 27.51
N THR A 519 -17.42 9.54 28.54
CA THR A 519 -17.82 10.16 29.81
C THR A 519 -17.76 11.69 29.79
N GLY A 520 -17.20 12.27 28.73
CA GLY A 520 -17.15 13.71 28.48
C GLY A 520 -18.45 14.27 27.91
N THR A 521 -18.38 15.53 27.50
CA THR A 521 -19.51 16.29 26.95
C THR A 521 -19.65 16.02 25.46
N ILE A 522 -20.90 15.86 24.99
CA ILE A 522 -21.23 15.88 23.55
C ILE A 522 -21.71 17.28 23.16
N THR A 523 -21.04 17.89 22.19
CA THR A 523 -21.48 19.12 21.52
C THR A 523 -21.86 18.80 20.08
N SER A 524 -22.96 19.35 19.57
CA SER A 524 -23.40 19.15 18.19
C SER A 524 -23.50 20.48 17.46
N VAL A 525 -22.96 20.53 16.25
CA VAL A 525 -23.05 21.67 15.34
C VAL A 525 -23.58 21.16 14.00
N VAL A 526 -24.67 21.74 13.52
CA VAL A 526 -25.25 21.39 12.22
C VAL A 526 -24.61 22.26 11.15
N VAL A 527 -24.16 21.63 10.07
CA VAL A 527 -23.48 22.26 8.94
C VAL A 527 -24.30 22.05 7.67
N PRO A 528 -24.50 23.07 6.82
CA PRO A 528 -25.26 22.92 5.58
C PRO A 528 -24.67 21.84 4.65
N GLY A 529 -25.54 21.22 3.84
CA GLY A 529 -25.17 20.17 2.88
C GLY A 529 -25.32 18.74 3.42
N ASN A 530 -24.75 17.79 2.68
CA ASN A 530 -24.69 16.36 3.01
C ASN A 530 -23.25 15.92 3.29
N HIS A 531 -23.08 14.67 3.72
CA HIS A 531 -21.78 14.04 4.03
C HIS A 531 -20.65 14.45 3.07
N TYR A 532 -20.90 14.44 1.76
CA TYR A 532 -19.89 14.70 0.73
C TYR A 532 -19.68 16.19 0.46
N THR A 533 -20.75 17.00 0.50
CA THR A 533 -20.66 18.43 0.17
C THR A 533 -20.06 19.27 1.28
N LEU A 534 -19.97 18.74 2.51
CA LEU A 534 -19.26 19.37 3.65
C LEU A 534 -17.83 19.83 3.30
N TYR A 535 -17.14 19.15 2.39
CA TYR A 535 -15.74 19.44 2.06
C TYR A 535 -15.54 20.08 0.68
N THR A 536 -16.56 20.06 -0.17
CA THR A 536 -16.50 20.65 -1.52
C THR A 536 -17.11 22.04 -1.52
N GLU A 537 -18.29 22.19 -0.93
CA GLU A 537 -19.15 23.38 -0.99
C GLU A 537 -19.27 24.09 0.35
N HIS A 538 -19.27 23.36 1.46
CA HIS A 538 -19.53 23.90 2.81
C HIS A 538 -18.30 23.84 3.75
N PHE A 539 -17.09 23.82 3.18
CA PHE A 539 -15.87 23.73 3.98
C PHE A 539 -15.63 25.01 4.82
N ASP A 540 -16.14 26.17 4.39
CA ASP A 540 -16.07 27.42 5.16
C ASP A 540 -16.86 27.34 6.48
N ASP A 541 -18.01 26.65 6.46
CA ASP A 541 -18.81 26.40 7.66
C ASP A 541 -18.07 25.45 8.63
N ILE A 542 -17.40 24.42 8.10
CA ILE A 542 -16.51 23.55 8.88
C ILE A 542 -15.36 24.36 9.49
N VAL A 543 -14.70 25.21 8.70
CA VAL A 543 -13.64 26.11 9.18
C VAL A 543 -14.16 27.01 10.31
N GLY A 544 -15.35 27.59 10.15
CA GLY A 544 -16.02 28.39 11.17
C GLY A 544 -16.24 27.62 12.47
N ALA A 545 -16.74 26.39 12.40
CA ALA A 545 -16.95 25.54 13.56
C ALA A 545 -15.64 25.20 14.28
N PHE A 546 -14.59 24.82 13.54
CA PHE A 546 -13.27 24.57 14.14
C PHE A 546 -12.68 25.82 14.80
N ASN A 547 -12.87 27.00 14.21
CA ASN A 547 -12.45 28.26 14.80
C ASN A 547 -13.22 28.61 16.07
N GLN A 548 -14.47 28.17 16.22
CA GLN A 548 -15.22 28.30 17.47
C GLN A 548 -14.75 27.31 18.53
N VAL A 549 -14.45 26.07 18.14
CA VAL A 549 -13.99 25.02 19.07
C VAL A 549 -12.57 25.29 19.59
N TYR A 550 -11.66 25.74 18.72
CA TYR A 550 -10.25 25.91 19.04
C TYR A 550 -9.78 27.37 19.09
N GLY A 551 -10.69 28.32 18.91
CA GLY A 551 -10.40 29.75 19.10
C GLY A 551 -9.98 30.05 20.54
N ASP A 552 -9.22 31.13 20.69
CA ASP A 552 -8.77 31.64 21.99
C ASP A 552 -9.88 32.43 22.71
#